data_AF-A0A932L5D3-F1
#
_entry.id   AF-A0A932L5D3-F1
#
_cell.length_a   1.000
_cell.length_b   1.000
_cell.length_c   1.000
_cell.angle_alpha   90.00
_cell.angle_beta   90.00
_cell.angle_gamma   90.00
#
_symmetry.space_group_name_H-M   'P 1'
#
loop_
_entity.id
_entity.type
_entity.pdbx_description
1 polymer ?
#
loop_
_entity_poly.entity_id
_entity_poly.type
_entity_poly.pdbx_seq_one_letter_code
_entity_poly.pdbx_strand_id
1 'polypeptide(L)' 'MFVGMDFGTTNSAVGLVDGAGNARIVSHSRPDGAAETIRSMLAFDRAHRDDEGKLAPLVGHDAIAA' A
#
# COMPACT_ATOMS: atom_id res chain seq x y z
N MET A 1 7.18 7.03 -16.36
CA MET A 1 6.78 7.79 -15.15
C MET A 1 7.61 7.27 -14.01
N PHE A 2 8.37 8.13 -13.34
CA PHE A 2 9.18 7.74 -12.19
C PHE A 2 8.41 8.01 -10.90
N VAL A 3 8.68 7.22 -9.88
CA VAL A 3 8.11 7.38 -8.55
C VAL A 3 9.25 7.43 -7.54
N GLY A 4 9.09 8.26 -6.52
CA GLY A 4 9.90 8.17 -5.31
C GLY A 4 9.21 7.23 -4.33
N MET A 5 9.97 6.38 -3.64
CA MET A 5 9.43 5.53 -2.59
C MET A 5 10.29 5.63 -1.35
N ASP A 6 9.66 5.94 -0.22
CA ASP A 6 10.24 5.72 1.10
C ASP A 6 9.82 4.34 1.59
N PHE A 7 10.80 3.48 1.86
CA PHE A 7 10.59 2.13 2.36
C PHE A 7 11.04 2.03 3.82
N GLY A 8 10.26 2.67 4.69
CA GLY A 8 10.49 2.66 6.12
C GLY A 8 10.12 1.32 6.77
N THR A 9 10.61 1.10 7.98
CA THR A 9 10.36 -0.12 8.75
C THR A 9 8.89 -0.26 9.20
N THR A 10 8.24 0.85 9.55
CA THR A 10 6.85 0.85 10.04
C THR A 10 5.85 1.29 8.98
N ASN A 11 6.22 2.31 8.21
CA ASN A 11 5.39 2.93 7.18
C ASN A 11 6.23 3.12 5.93
N SER A 12 5.59 3.02 4.78
CA SER A 12 6.11 3.35 3.46
C SER A 12 5.22 4.40 2.81
N ALA A 13 5.79 5.22 1.92
CA ALA A 13 5.07 6.25 1.17
C ALA A 13 5.55 6.31 -0.28
N VAL A 14 4.67 6.69 -1.20
CA VAL A 14 4.99 6.86 -2.62
C VAL A 14 4.75 8.30 -3.03
N GLY A 15 5.78 8.92 -3.61
CA GLY A 15 5.75 10.28 -4.13
C GLY A 15 5.76 10.31 -5.66
N LEU A 16 4.98 11.23 -6.22
CA LEU A 16 4.95 11.53 -7.65
C LEU A 16 5.29 12.99 -7.89
N VAL A 17 5.97 13.27 -8.99
CA VAL A 17 6.16 14.63 -9.49
C VAL A 17 5.29 14.78 -10.75
N ASP A 18 4.48 15.84 -10.79
CA ASP A 18 3.67 16.14 -11.97
C ASP A 18 4.51 16.78 -13.10
N GLY A 19 3.90 17.03 -14.26
CA GLY A 19 4.60 17.66 -15.39
C GLY A 19 5.07 19.10 -15.15
N ALA A 20 4.59 19.76 -14.09
CA ALA A 20 4.99 21.11 -13.69
C ALA A 20 6.06 21.10 -12.57
N GLY A 21 6.47 19.92 -12.10
CA GLY A 21 7.47 19.77 -11.05
C GLY A 21 6.91 19.76 -9.62
N ASN A 22 5.59 19.77 -9.43
CA ASN A 22 4.99 19.70 -8.10
C ASN A 22 5.04 18.26 -7.57
N ALA A 23 5.55 18.08 -6.35
CA ALA A 23 5.53 16.80 -5.68
C ALA A 23 4.21 16.59 -4.93
N ARG A 24 3.67 15.36 -4.99
CA ARG A 24 2.53 14.93 -4.18
C ARG A 24 2.71 13.48 -3.71
N ILE A 25 2.17 13.18 -2.53
CA ILE A 25 2.10 11.80 -2.03
C ILE A 25 0.85 11.12 -2.61
N VAL A 26 0.98 9.83 -2.91
CA VAL A 26 -0.13 9.01 -3.39
C VAL A 26 -1.03 8.66 -2.21
N SER A 27 -2.32 8.97 -2.34
CA SER A 27 -3.33 8.50 -1.39
C SER A 27 -3.75 7.06 -1.73
N HIS A 28 -3.75 6.22 -0.72
CA HIS A 28 -4.16 4.82 -0.75
C HIS A 28 -5.54 4.69 -0.10
N SER A 29 -6.43 3.91 -0.72
CA SER A 29 -7.73 3.61 -0.13
C SER A 29 -7.57 2.61 1.01
N ARG A 30 -8.29 2.83 2.11
CA ARG A 30 -8.41 1.89 3.24
C ARG A 30 -9.87 1.82 3.68
N PRO A 31 -10.26 0.78 4.44
CA PRO A 31 -11.62 0.66 4.96
C PRO A 31 -12.07 1.85 5.83
N ASP A 32 -11.14 2.52 6.53
CA ASP A 32 -11.39 3.67 7.40
C ASP A 32 -11.20 5.04 6.73
N GLY A 33 -10.88 5.06 5.43
CA GLY A 33 -10.63 6.27 4.65
C GLY A 33 -9.27 6.29 3.96
N ALA A 34 -9.02 7.33 3.17
CA ALA A 34 -7.76 7.47 2.44
C ALA A 34 -6.59 7.78 3.38
N ALA A 35 -5.41 7.23 3.08
CA ALA A 35 -4.16 7.57 3.77
C ALA A 35 -3.00 7.72 2.79
N GLU A 36 -2.03 8.55 3.15
CA GLU A 36 -0.83 8.82 2.35
C GLU A 36 0.32 7.86 2.65
N THR A 37 0.12 6.92 3.59
CA THR A 37 1.11 5.92 3.97
C THR A 37 0.51 4.51 3.98
N ILE A 38 1.37 3.53 3.69
CA ILE A 38 1.07 2.10 3.79
C ILE A 38 1.90 1.53 4.94
N ARG A 39 1.34 0.65 5.76
CA ARG A 39 2.13 -0.08 6.76
C ARG A 39 3.10 -1.03 6.06
N SER A 40 4.34 -1.09 6.52
CA SER A 40 5.37 -1.93 5.87
C SER A 40 5.23 -3.40 6.29
N MET A 41 4.10 -4.01 5.96
CA MET A 41 3.76 -5.39 6.30
C MET A 41 3.10 -6.13 5.14
N LEU A 42 3.36 -7.43 5.12
CA LEU A 42 2.81 -8.41 4.19
C LEU A 42 2.33 -9.61 5.01
N ALA A 43 1.10 -10.06 4.77
CA ALA A 43 0.53 -11.22 5.43
C ALA A 43 -0.16 -12.15 4.41
N PHE A 44 -0.26 -13.43 4.77
CA PHE A 44 -1.01 -14.42 4.03
C PHE A 44 -1.94 -15.14 5.00
N ASP A 45 -3.24 -15.06 4.73
CA ASP A 45 -4.28 -15.80 5.46
C ASP A 45 -4.79 -16.97 4.59
N ARG A 46 -5.08 -18.11 5.23
CA ARG A 46 -5.59 -19.32 4.56
C ARG A 46 -6.98 -19.13 3.94
N ALA A 47 -7.80 -18.24 4.51
CA ALA A 47 -9.14 -17.95 4.00
C ALA A 47 -9.12 -16.89 2.88
N HIS A 48 -8.13 -16.01 2.85
CA HIS A 48 -7.99 -15.01 1.80
C HIS A 48 -7.35 -15.59 0.52
N ARG A 49 -8.17 -15.76 -0.52
CA ARG A 49 -7.76 -16.36 -1.80
C ARG A 49 -8.22 -15.54 -2.99
N ASP A 50 -7.47 -15.62 -4.08
CA ASP A 50 -7.86 -15.06 -5.37
C ASP A 50 -8.89 -15.96 -6.10
N ASP A 51 -9.33 -15.52 -7.28
CA ASP A 51 -10.32 -16.23 -8.11
C ASP A 51 -9.81 -17.59 -8.62
N GLU A 52 -8.49 -17.83 -8.58
CA GLU A 52 -7.86 -19.11 -8.94
C GLU A 52 -7.68 -20.03 -7.71
N GLY A 53 -8.11 -19.58 -6.53
CA GLY A 53 -7.99 -20.31 -5.27
C GLY A 53 -6.59 -20.29 -4.65
N LYS A 54 -5.67 -19.45 -5.13
CA LYS A 54 -4.33 -19.26 -4.54
C LYS A 54 -4.40 -18.28 -3.38
N LEU A 55 -3.43 -18.34 -2.46
CA LEU A 55 -3.34 -17.38 -1.35
C LEU A 55 -3.09 -15.98 -1.92
N ALA A 56 -4.01 -15.06 -1.66
CA ALA A 56 -3.85 -13.66 -2.02
C ALA A 56 -3.07 -12.93 -0.91
N PRO A 57 -2.07 -12.11 -1.23
CA PRO A 57 -1.34 -11.35 -0.22
C PRO A 57 -2.21 -10.20 0.32
N LEU A 58 -2.18 -10.02 1.64
CA LEU A 58 -2.68 -8.83 2.31
C LEU A 58 -1.51 -7.88 2.54
N VAL A 59 -1.69 -6.60 2.22
CA VAL A 59 -0.62 -5.60 2.28
C VAL A 59 -1.05 -4.44 3.16
N GLY A 60 -0.12 -3.91 3.95
CA GLY A 60 -0.35 -2.67 4.68
C GLY A 60 -1.37 -2.81 5.79
N HIS A 61 -2.40 -1.97 5.76
CA HIS A 61 -3.44 -1.98 6.80
C HIS A 61 -4.25 -3.27 6.76
N ASP A 62 -4.46 -3.84 5.57
CA ASP A 62 -5.19 -5.11 5.42
C ASP A 62 -4.39 -6.28 6.02
N ALA A 63 -3.06 -6.20 6.02
CA ALA A 63 -2.19 -7.17 6.69
C ALA A 63 -2.25 -7.09 8.22
N ILE A 64 -2.67 -5.95 8.78
CA ILE A 64 -2.84 -5.77 10.24
C ILE A 64 -4.21 -6.25 10.70
N ALA A 65 -5.23 -6.10 9.86
CA ALA A 65 -6.61 -6.40 10.21
C ALA A 65 -6.99 -7.89 10.08
N ALA A 66 -6.09 -8.71 9.53
CA ALA A 66 -6.28 -10.13 9.24
C ALA A 66 -6.24 -11.04 10.49
#